data_AF-A0A564Q6W4-F1
#
_entry.id   AF-A0A564Q6W4-F1
#
_cell.length_a   1.000
_cell.length_b   1.000
_cell.length_c   1.000
_cell.angle_alpha   90.00
_cell.angle_beta   90.00
_cell.angle_gamma   90.00
#
_symmetry.space_group_name_H-M   'P 1'
#
loop_
_entity.id
_entity.type
_entity.pdbx_description
1 polymer ?
#
loop_
_entity_poly.entity_id
_entity_poly.type
_entity_poly.pdbx_seq_one_letter_code
_entity_poly.pdbx_strand_id
1 'polypeptide(L)' 'MKKETNMQDNIRVEKERKYWDKYAPKYDRGIEKYWGFYSSLVDKISQDAGVGNTVLEVATGTGTISLKVAEQAK' A
#
# COMPACT_ATOMS: atom_id res chain seq x y z
N MET A 1 -27.36 19.43 -0.06
CA MET A 1 -26.34 18.92 -1.00
C MET A 1 -25.13 18.27 -0.31
N LYS A 2 -24.31 18.95 0.52
CA LYS A 2 -23.13 18.32 1.20
C LYS A 2 -23.44 17.02 1.99
N LYS A 3 -24.63 16.90 2.60
CA LYS A 3 -25.04 15.71 3.37
C LYS A 3 -25.28 14.47 2.51
N GLU A 4 -25.81 14.62 1.29
CA GLU A 4 -26.09 13.49 0.41
C GLU A 4 -24.82 12.94 -0.23
N THR A 5 -23.88 13.83 -0.58
CA THR A 5 -22.54 13.47 -1.07
C THR A 5 -21.76 12.69 0.00
N ASN A 6 -21.77 13.17 1.25
CA ASN A 6 -21.15 12.45 2.38
C ASN A 6 -21.78 11.07 2.62
N MET A 7 -23.09 10.92 2.42
CA MET A 7 -23.77 9.64 2.63
C MET A 7 -23.43 8.62 1.54
N GLN A 8 -23.34 9.05 0.27
CA GLN A 8 -22.90 8.18 -0.83
C GLN A 8 -21.43 7.76 -0.68
N ASP A 9 -20.56 8.67 -0.24
CA ASP A 9 -19.15 8.35 0.04
C ASP A 9 -19.02 7.32 1.16
N ASN A 10 -19.81 7.43 2.22
CA ASN A 10 -19.80 6.45 3.31
C ASN A 10 -20.21 5.05 2.83
N ILE A 11 -21.16 4.94 1.91
CA ILE A 11 -21.58 3.66 1.32
C ILE A 11 -20.44 3.05 0.48
N ARG A 12 -19.77 3.86 -0.33
CA ARG A 12 -18.62 3.43 -1.14
C ARG A 12 -17.47 2.96 -0.26
N VAL A 13 -17.11 3.75 0.75
CA VAL A 13 -16.03 3.44 1.70
C VAL A 13 -16.29 2.13 2.41
N GLU A 14 -17.51 1.88 2.90
CA GLU A 14 -17.83 0.64 3.58
C GLU A 14 -17.81 -0.57 2.64
N LYS A 15 -18.22 -0.39 1.38
CA LYS A 15 -18.12 -1.44 0.34
C LYS A 15 -16.66 -1.80 0.07
N GLU A 16 -15.79 -0.81 -0.09
CA GLU A 16 -14.35 -1.00 -0.32
C GLU A 16 -13.68 -1.64 0.90
N ARG A 17 -14.01 -1.18 2.12
CA ARG A 17 -13.50 -1.75 3.37
C ARG A 17 -13.82 -3.24 3.47
N LYS A 18 -15.07 -3.65 3.23
CA LYS A 18 -15.49 -5.06 3.25
C LYS A 18 -14.77 -5.91 2.20
N TYR A 19 -14.53 -5.34 1.01
CA TYR A 19 -13.76 -6.03 -0.03
C TYR A 19 -12.33 -6.31 0.46
N TRP A 20 -11.66 -5.29 1.00
CA TRP A 20 -10.29 -5.41 1.51
C TRP A 20 -10.19 -6.30 2.74
N ASP A 21 -11.15 -6.26 3.66
CA ASP A 21 -11.24 -7.17 4.83
C ASP A 21 -11.24 -8.64 4.38
N LYS A 22 -11.95 -8.95 3.29
CA LYS A 22 -12.00 -10.32 2.74
C LYS A 22 -10.69 -10.72 2.05
N TYR A 23 -9.98 -9.76 1.47
CA TYR A 23 -8.79 -10.03 0.66
C TYR A 23 -7.49 -10.04 1.47
N ALA A 24 -7.40 -9.22 2.53
CA ALA A 24 -6.20 -9.03 3.34
C ALA A 24 -5.56 -10.35 3.84
N PRO A 25 -6.29 -11.36 4.34
CA PRO A 25 -5.69 -12.62 4.82
C PRO A 25 -4.97 -13.46 3.75
N LYS A 26 -5.18 -13.15 2.47
CA LYS A 26 -4.58 -13.86 1.33
C LYS A 26 -3.62 -12.96 0.54
N TYR A 27 -3.49 -11.69 0.91
CA TYR A 27 -2.73 -10.71 0.16
C TYR A 27 -1.25 -11.12 0.06
N ASP A 28 -0.60 -11.40 1.18
CA ASP A 28 0.83 -11.72 1.21
C ASP A 28 1.15 -12.97 0.37
N ARG A 29 0.41 -14.06 0.57
CA ARG A 29 0.53 -15.28 -0.26
C ARG A 29 0.26 -15.01 -1.74
N GLY A 30 -0.62 -14.06 -2.05
CA GLY A 30 -0.96 -13.68 -3.42
C GLY A 30 0.10 -12.82 -4.10
N ILE A 31 0.84 -12.01 -3.33
CA ILE A 31 1.85 -11.09 -3.86
C ILE A 31 3.23 -11.75 -3.99
N GLU A 32 3.52 -12.78 -3.19
CA GLU A 32 4.79 -13.55 -3.24
C GLU A 32 5.17 -13.99 -4.66
N LYS A 33 4.21 -14.48 -5.46
CA LYS A 33 4.45 -14.88 -6.86
C LYS A 33 4.90 -13.74 -7.78
N TYR A 34 4.68 -12.49 -7.38
CA TYR A 34 5.06 -11.30 -8.13
C TYR A 34 6.30 -10.63 -7.58
N TRP A 35 6.91 -11.18 -6.52
CA TRP A 35 8.02 -10.55 -5.81
C TRP A 35 9.23 -10.23 -6.71
N GLY A 36 9.50 -11.09 -7.71
CA GLY A 36 10.57 -10.86 -8.68
C GLY A 36 10.39 -9.60 -9.53
N PHE A 37 9.15 -9.15 -9.75
CA PHE A 37 8.88 -7.85 -10.39
C PHE A 37 9.00 -6.71 -9.38
N TYR A 38 8.52 -6.93 -8.16
CA TYR A 38 8.54 -5.94 -7.09
C TYR A 38 9.96 -5.55 -6.68
N SER A 39 10.94 -6.46 -6.66
CA SER A 39 12.32 -6.11 -6.31
C SER A 39 12.87 -4.97 -7.17
N SER A 40 12.76 -5.09 -8.50
CA SER A 40 13.23 -4.05 -9.43
C SER A 40 12.53 -2.71 -9.27
N LEU A 41 11.25 -2.72 -8.87
CA LEU A 41 10.48 -1.52 -8.62
C LEU A 41 10.88 -0.88 -7.29
N VAL A 42 11.04 -1.69 -6.25
CA VAL A 42 11.46 -1.24 -4.92
C VAL A 42 12.87 -0.65 -4.96
N ASP A 43 13.78 -1.22 -5.73
CA ASP A 43 15.13 -0.69 -5.88
C ASP A 43 15.10 0.72 -6.50
N LYS A 44 14.27 0.94 -7.52
CA LYS A 44 14.08 2.28 -8.12
C LYS A 44 13.45 3.26 -7.15
N ILE A 45 12.38 2.86 -6.46
CA ILE A 45 11.73 3.70 -5.44
C ILE A 45 12.72 4.07 -4.34
N SER A 46 13.56 3.12 -3.91
CA SER A 46 14.57 3.36 -2.87
C SER A 46 15.64 4.35 -3.33
N GLN A 47 16.09 4.25 -4.59
CA GLN A 47 17.03 5.21 -5.17
C GLN A 47 16.43 6.62 -5.25
N ASP A 48 15.17 6.74 -5.66
CA ASP A 48 14.46 8.03 -5.75
C ASP A 48 14.18 8.61 -4.35
N ALA A 49 13.84 7.76 -3.39
CA ALA A 49 13.61 8.16 -2.00
C ALA A 49 14.87 8.73 -1.37
N GLY A 50 16.05 8.14 -1.65
CA GLY A 50 17.34 8.59 -1.14
C GLY A 50 17.54 8.35 0.37
N VAL A 51 18.80 8.43 0.80
CA VAL A 51 19.20 8.22 2.21
C VAL A 51 18.84 9.45 3.05
N GLY A 52 18.30 9.24 4.25
CA GLY A 52 17.99 10.31 5.22
C GLY A 52 16.69 11.09 4.96
N ASN A 53 15.93 10.69 3.94
CA ASN A 53 14.63 11.30 3.64
C ASN A 53 13.49 10.62 4.40
N THR A 54 12.44 11.40 4.70
CA THR A 54 11.19 10.86 5.24
C THR A 54 10.28 10.44 4.08
N VAL A 55 9.85 9.17 4.07
CA VAL A 55 8.98 8.61 3.03
C VAL A 55 7.59 8.33 3.60
N LEU A 56 6.54 8.73 2.87
CA LEU A 56 5.16 8.37 3.17
C LEU A 56 4.66 7.36 2.12
N GLU A 57 4.36 6.14 2.56
CA GLU A 57 3.66 5.16 1.73
C GLU A 57 2.16 5.16 2.07
N VAL A 58 1.32 5.34 1.07
CA VAL A 58 -0.14 5.30 1.20
C VAL A 58 -0.64 3.93 0.76
N ALA A 59 -1.62 3.38 1.49
CA ALA A 59 -2.21 2.07 1.22
C ALA A 59 -1.18 0.92 1.24
N THR A 60 -0.24 0.97 2.20
CA THR A 60 0.89 0.01 2.30
C THR A 60 0.51 -1.45 2.58
N GLY A 61 -0.76 -1.71 2.89
CA GLY A 61 -1.22 -3.06 3.22
C GLY A 61 -0.44 -3.61 4.42
N THR A 62 0.34 -4.66 4.20
CA THR A 62 1.15 -5.32 5.24
C THR A 62 2.49 -4.64 5.51
N GLY A 63 2.83 -3.56 4.81
CA GLY A 63 4.08 -2.83 5.06
C GLY A 63 5.31 -3.46 4.44
N THR A 64 5.14 -4.48 3.60
CA THR A 64 6.25 -5.23 3.00
C THR A 64 7.19 -4.34 2.17
N ILE A 65 6.61 -3.45 1.36
CA ILE A 65 7.37 -2.49 0.54
C ILE A 65 8.02 -1.43 1.43
N SER A 66 7.25 -0.85 2.36
CA SER A 66 7.74 0.09 3.38
C SER A 66 8.98 -0.42 4.09
N LEU A 67 8.96 -1.67 4.59
CA LEU A 67 10.09 -2.27 5.29
C LEU A 67 11.32 -2.37 4.41
N LYS A 68 11.14 -2.73 3.13
CA LYS A 68 12.24 -2.86 2.19
C LYS A 68 12.85 -1.52 1.80
N VAL A 69 12.03 -0.50 1.56
CA VAL A 69 12.49 0.87 1.30
C VAL A 69 13.20 1.44 2.53
N ALA A 70 12.70 1.16 3.74
CA ALA A 70 13.30 1.61 4.99
C ALA A 70 14.71 1.03 5.26
N GLU A 71 15.04 -0.15 4.71
CA GLU A 71 16.42 -0.68 4.77
C GLU A 71 17.41 0.23 4.03
N GLN A 72 16.97 0.88 2.95
CA GLN A 72 17.78 1.72 2.08
C GLN A 72 17.76 3.20 2.48
N ALA A 73 16.72 3.63 3.20
CA ALA A 73 16.58 5.02 3.67
C ALA A 73 17.45 5.35 4.91
N LYS A 74 18.21 4.38 5.44
CA LYS A 74 19.11 4.52 6.60
C LYS A 74 20.36 5.32 6.30
#